data_AF-A0A7C7TWM7-F1
#
_entry.id   AF-A0A7C7TWM7-F1
#
_cell.length_a   1.000
_cell.length_b   1.000
_cell.length_c   1.000
_cell.angle_alpha   90.00
_cell.angle_beta   90.00
_cell.angle_gamma   90.00
#
_symmetry.space_group_name_H-M   'P 1'
#
loop_
_entity.id
_entity.type
_entity.pdbx_description
1 polymer ?
#
loop_
_entity_poly.entity_id
_entity_poly.type
_entity_poly.pdbx_seq_one_letter_code
_entity_poly.pdbx_strand_id
1 'polypeptide(L)'
;MVEVNEHNHKHEWLKAHRGEPINWDVLFNGFKATVDWPSCNLWREQLKHFPDAKIILSLRDSASWYESIMNTIYPYSKQSLDSEDPQLHYSGKWAFEIIWDRIFDGRLNEREFVIDKFNRHNQSVIEETPSEKLLIFEAQNGWEPLCDFLGVPVPDTHYPHTNTTNQFKDPVTHHEPASSD
;
A
#
# COMPACT_ATOMS: atom_id res chain seq x y z
N MET A 1 0.71 -4.35 -6.32
CA MET A 1 -0.18 -4.01 -7.46
C MET A 1 -0.62 -5.20 -8.34
N VAL A 2 -0.41 -6.46 -7.94
CA VAL A 2 -0.79 -7.64 -8.78
C VAL A 2 -2.28 -7.64 -9.12
N GLU A 3 -3.13 -7.64 -8.08
CA GLU A 3 -4.59 -7.63 -8.22
C GLU A 3 -5.14 -6.48 -9.07
N VAL A 4 -4.50 -5.30 -9.01
CA VAL A 4 -4.91 -4.13 -9.82
C VAL A 4 -4.74 -4.39 -11.31
N ASN A 5 -3.68 -5.10 -11.69
CA ASN A 5 -3.42 -5.44 -13.09
C ASN A 5 -4.28 -6.62 -13.54
N GLU A 6 -4.38 -7.67 -12.73
CA GLU A 6 -5.13 -8.89 -13.06
C GLU A 6 -6.62 -8.62 -13.23
N HIS A 7 -7.18 -7.71 -12.45
CA HIS A 7 -8.60 -7.33 -12.51
C HIS A 7 -8.85 -6.02 -13.29
N ASN A 8 -7.83 -5.42 -13.90
CA ASN A 8 -7.93 -4.18 -14.68
C ASN A 8 -8.58 -3.00 -13.90
N HIS A 9 -8.27 -2.86 -12.62
CA HIS A 9 -8.88 -1.87 -11.72
C HIS A 9 -8.25 -0.47 -11.79
N LYS A 10 -7.24 -0.23 -12.64
CA LYS A 10 -6.51 1.05 -12.72
C LYS A 10 -7.42 2.27 -12.90
N HIS A 11 -8.47 2.14 -13.71
CA HIS A 11 -9.42 3.22 -13.98
C HIS A 11 -10.28 3.58 -12.76
N GLU A 12 -10.81 2.58 -12.05
CA GLU A 12 -11.61 2.82 -10.85
C GLU A 12 -10.76 3.42 -9.72
N TRP A 13 -9.51 2.95 -9.56
CA TRP A 13 -8.60 3.57 -8.60
C TRP A 13 -8.23 5.02 -8.96
N LEU A 14 -8.07 5.36 -10.24
CA LEU A 14 -7.86 6.76 -10.66
C LEU A 14 -9.04 7.64 -10.25
N LYS A 15 -10.27 7.19 -10.53
CA LYS A 15 -11.49 7.90 -10.13
C LYS A 15 -11.52 8.12 -8.62
N ALA A 16 -11.29 7.07 -7.84
CA ALA A 16 -11.31 7.14 -6.38
C ALA A 16 -10.31 8.17 -5.86
N HIS A 17 -9.06 8.15 -6.37
CA HIS A 17 -8.05 9.14 -6.01
C HIS A 17 -8.43 10.56 -6.45
N ARG A 18 -9.12 10.74 -7.58
CA ARG A 18 -9.64 12.04 -8.02
C ARG A 18 -10.85 12.53 -7.21
N GLY A 19 -11.33 11.77 -6.22
CA GLY A 19 -12.52 12.08 -5.44
C GLY A 19 -13.81 11.87 -6.23
N GLU A 20 -13.74 11.17 -7.36
CA GLU A 20 -14.92 10.77 -8.12
C GLU A 20 -15.59 9.57 -7.42
N PRO A 21 -16.93 9.48 -7.45
CA PRO A 21 -17.64 8.36 -6.85
C PRO A 21 -17.32 7.05 -7.58
N ILE A 22 -17.00 6.02 -6.80
CA ILE A 22 -16.81 4.66 -7.28
C ILE A 22 -17.69 3.68 -6.50
N ASN A 23 -17.88 2.48 -7.04
CA ASN A 23 -18.58 1.41 -6.35
C ASN A 23 -17.59 0.53 -5.57
N TRP A 24 -17.41 0.82 -4.28
CA TRP A 24 -16.51 0.11 -3.39
C TRP A 24 -16.86 -1.38 -3.25
N ASP A 25 -18.15 -1.72 -3.22
CA ASP A 25 -18.60 -3.11 -3.08
C ASP A 25 -18.21 -3.96 -4.30
N VAL A 26 -18.27 -3.36 -5.50
CA VAL A 26 -17.81 -4.03 -6.74
C VAL A 26 -16.30 -4.12 -6.76
N LEU A 27 -15.58 -3.06 -6.41
CA LEU A 27 -14.12 -3.01 -6.42
C LEU A 27 -13.50 -4.05 -5.48
N PHE A 28 -14.12 -4.29 -4.32
CA PHE A 28 -13.67 -5.24 -3.32
C PHE A 28 -14.44 -6.56 -3.31
N ASN A 29 -15.28 -6.82 -4.31
CA ASN A 29 -16.00 -8.09 -4.38
C ASN A 29 -15.02 -9.28 -4.43
N GLY A 30 -15.16 -10.20 -3.48
CA GLY A 30 -14.26 -11.35 -3.32
C GLY A 30 -13.05 -11.11 -2.43
N PHE A 31 -12.76 -9.86 -2.06
CA PHE A 31 -11.67 -9.51 -1.15
C PHE A 31 -12.16 -9.37 0.29
N LYS A 32 -11.29 -9.69 1.26
CA LYS A 32 -11.56 -9.57 2.70
C LYS A 32 -10.68 -8.54 3.40
N ALA A 33 -9.60 -8.12 2.75
CA ALA A 33 -8.67 -7.13 3.24
C ALA A 33 -8.04 -6.43 2.04
N THR A 34 -7.46 -5.26 2.30
CA THR A 34 -6.70 -4.51 1.31
C THR A 34 -5.44 -3.97 1.96
N VAL A 35 -4.35 -3.94 1.19
CA VAL A 35 -3.05 -3.43 1.62
C VAL A 35 -2.40 -2.68 0.46
N ASP A 36 -1.37 -1.90 0.75
CA ASP A 36 -0.52 -1.23 -0.24
C ASP A 36 -1.26 -0.25 -1.17
N TRP A 37 -0.52 0.38 -2.07
CA TRP A 37 -1.07 1.20 -3.14
C TRP A 37 -1.85 0.34 -4.13
N PRO A 38 -2.98 0.85 -4.63
CA PRO A 38 -3.50 2.23 -4.49
C PRO A 38 -4.44 2.46 -3.30
N SER A 39 -4.73 1.42 -2.52
CA SER A 39 -5.85 1.43 -1.58
C SER A 39 -5.53 2.14 -0.26
N CYS A 40 -4.31 1.98 0.26
CA CYS A 40 -3.94 2.41 1.62
C CYS A 40 -4.22 3.88 1.93
N ASN A 41 -4.15 4.78 0.94
CA ASN A 41 -4.35 6.21 1.15
C ASN A 41 -5.81 6.66 1.05
N LEU A 42 -6.75 5.73 0.84
CA LEU A 42 -8.20 5.96 0.80
C LEU A 42 -8.90 5.30 2.01
N TRP A 43 -8.16 5.11 3.11
CA TRP A 43 -8.65 4.41 4.30
C TRP A 43 -9.84 5.13 4.95
N ARG A 44 -9.96 6.46 4.83
CA ARG A 44 -11.10 7.24 5.37
C ARG A 44 -12.38 6.93 4.61
N GLU A 45 -12.31 6.98 3.29
CA GLU A 45 -13.40 6.66 2.37
C GLU A 45 -13.85 5.22 2.56
N GLN A 46 -12.89 4.31 2.70
CA GLN A 46 -13.15 2.90 2.95
C GLN A 46 -13.76 2.65 4.32
N LEU A 47 -13.26 3.25 5.40
CA LEU A 47 -13.84 3.08 6.74
C LEU A 47 -15.24 3.70 6.83
N LYS A 48 -15.50 4.78 6.08
CA LYS A 48 -16.84 5.36 5.95
C LYS A 48 -17.80 4.40 5.22
N HIS A 49 -17.35 3.72 4.18
CA HIS A 49 -18.18 2.79 3.40
C HIS A 49 -18.36 1.42 4.08
N PHE A 50 -17.29 0.91 4.72
CA PHE A 50 -17.26 -0.34 5.47
C PHE A 50 -17.06 -0.05 6.96
N PRO A 51 -18.12 0.38 7.68
CA PRO A 51 -17.98 0.79 9.08
C PRO A 51 -17.52 -0.33 10.00
N ASP A 52 -17.75 -1.60 9.64
CA ASP A 52 -17.32 -2.75 10.46
C ASP A 52 -15.88 -3.17 10.18
N ALA A 53 -15.22 -2.56 9.19
CA ALA A 53 -13.82 -2.84 8.90
C ALA A 53 -12.90 -2.36 10.04
N LYS A 54 -11.81 -3.10 10.21
CA LYS A 54 -10.70 -2.73 11.10
C LYS A 54 -9.55 -2.18 10.27
N ILE A 55 -8.79 -1.25 10.85
CA ILE A 55 -7.59 -0.67 10.26
C ILE A 55 -6.36 -1.23 10.98
N ILE A 56 -5.40 -1.72 10.22
CA ILE A 56 -4.09 -2.12 10.70
C ILE A 56 -3.08 -1.10 10.15
N LEU A 57 -2.49 -0.30 11.02
CA LEU A 57 -1.45 0.65 10.67
C LEU A 57 -0.09 0.00 10.90
N SER A 58 0.58 -0.38 9.81
CA SER A 58 1.94 -0.90 9.87
C SER A 58 2.95 0.23 10.05
N LEU A 59 3.67 0.26 11.17
CA LEU A 59 4.74 1.23 11.42
C LEU A 59 6.13 0.64 11.16
N ARG A 60 7.06 1.55 10.87
CA ARG A 60 8.50 1.31 10.82
C ARG A 60 9.23 2.64 10.93
N ASP A 61 10.53 2.60 11.18
CA ASP A 61 11.39 3.78 11.15
C ASP A 61 11.26 4.54 9.82
N SER A 62 10.94 5.84 9.90
CA SER A 62 10.62 6.69 8.76
C SER A 62 11.85 6.93 7.89
N ALA A 63 13.04 7.02 8.50
CA ALA A 63 14.30 7.17 7.79
C ALA A 63 14.58 5.94 6.92
N SER A 64 14.48 4.74 7.49
CA SER A 64 14.66 3.47 6.80
C SER A 64 13.58 3.22 5.73
N TRP A 65 12.35 3.67 5.98
CA TRP A 65 11.28 3.63 4.98
C TRP A 65 11.58 4.52 3.78
N TYR A 66 12.05 5.75 4.00
CA TYR A 66 12.44 6.66 2.92
C TYR A 66 13.55 6.04 2.05
N GLU A 67 14.61 5.53 2.70
CA GLU A 67 15.69 4.85 1.96
C GLU A 67 15.15 3.64 1.17
N SER A 68 14.19 2.90 1.72
CA SER A 68 13.58 1.76 1.02
C SER A 68 12.85 2.19 -0.25
N ILE A 69 12.02 3.24 -0.20
CA ILE A 69 11.29 3.76 -1.38
C ILE A 69 12.27 4.25 -2.45
N MET A 70 13.27 5.03 -2.03
CA MET A 70 14.26 5.61 -2.94
C MET A 70 15.15 4.55 -3.60
N ASN A 71 15.26 3.36 -3.00
CA ASN A 71 16.04 2.24 -3.53
C ASN A 71 15.21 1.15 -4.23
N THR A 72 13.88 1.31 -4.34
CA THR A 72 12.98 0.29 -4.91
C THR A 72 11.95 0.89 -5.86
N ILE A 73 10.75 1.19 -5.35
CA ILE A 73 9.54 1.47 -6.15
C ILE A 73 9.58 2.83 -6.87
N TYR A 74 10.27 3.83 -6.32
CA TYR A 74 10.35 5.14 -6.96
C TYR A 74 11.23 5.12 -8.22
N PRO A 75 12.48 4.59 -8.19
CA PRO A 75 13.27 4.37 -9.41
C PRO A 75 12.56 3.53 -10.46
N TYR A 76 11.85 2.46 -10.05
CA TYR A 76 11.07 1.64 -10.98
C TYR A 76 9.94 2.44 -11.64
N SER A 77 9.22 3.27 -10.88
CA SER A 77 8.17 4.13 -11.41
C SER A 77 8.72 5.18 -12.38
N LYS A 78 9.88 5.78 -12.07
CA LYS A 78 10.62 6.70 -12.96
C LYS A 78 10.97 6.03 -14.28
N GLN A 79 11.63 4.87 -14.20
CA GLN A 79 11.99 4.10 -15.39
C GLN A 79 10.77 3.72 -16.22
N SER A 80 9.67 3.35 -15.57
CA SER A 80 8.41 3.04 -16.26
C SER A 80 7.84 4.27 -16.94
N LEU A 81 7.87 5.46 -16.30
CA LEU A 81 7.40 6.73 -16.87
C LEU A 81 8.24 7.18 -18.07
N ASP A 82 9.54 6.86 -18.09
CA ASP A 82 10.45 7.21 -19.19
C ASP A 82 10.54 6.08 -20.25
N SER A 83 9.71 5.04 -20.15
CA SER A 83 9.75 3.88 -21.05
C SER A 83 9.08 4.17 -22.40
N GLU A 84 9.69 3.67 -23.47
CA GLU A 84 9.07 3.65 -24.81
C GLU A 84 8.02 2.53 -24.96
N ASP A 85 8.00 1.55 -24.06
CA ASP A 85 6.93 0.55 -24.03
C ASP A 85 5.62 1.21 -23.55
N PRO A 86 4.54 1.20 -24.37
CA PRO A 86 3.32 1.93 -24.01
C PRO A 86 2.65 1.45 -22.71
N GLN A 87 2.78 0.17 -22.36
CA GLN A 87 2.15 -0.40 -21.17
C GLN A 87 2.95 -0.06 -19.91
N LEU A 88 4.27 -0.10 -19.97
CA LEU A 88 5.14 0.39 -18.91
C LEU A 88 4.98 1.89 -18.72
N HIS A 89 4.96 2.67 -19.82
CA HIS A 89 4.70 4.11 -19.78
C HIS A 89 3.39 4.46 -19.09
N TYR A 90 2.31 3.79 -19.49
CA TYR A 90 1.01 3.97 -18.86
C TYR A 90 1.04 3.64 -17.37
N SER A 91 1.75 2.58 -16.97
CA SER A 91 1.89 2.19 -15.57
C SER A 91 2.71 3.21 -14.76
N GLY A 92 3.76 3.76 -15.35
CA GLY A 92 4.53 4.86 -14.78
C GLY A 92 3.67 6.11 -14.56
N LYS A 93 2.98 6.59 -15.60
CA LYS A 93 2.04 7.72 -15.51
C LYS A 93 1.00 7.53 -14.42
N TRP A 94 0.42 6.33 -14.36
CA TRP A 94 -0.57 5.99 -13.36
C TRP A 94 -0.01 6.08 -11.93
N ALA A 95 1.16 5.49 -11.68
CA ALA A 95 1.83 5.56 -10.37
C ALA A 95 2.18 7.00 -9.96
N PHE A 96 2.65 7.83 -10.91
CA PHE A 96 2.89 9.24 -10.65
C PHE A 96 1.61 9.99 -10.27
N GLU A 97 0.53 9.78 -11.01
CA GLU A 97 -0.73 10.47 -10.77
C GLU A 97 -1.36 10.14 -9.41
N ILE A 98 -1.28 8.88 -8.97
CA ILE A 98 -1.96 8.44 -7.73
C ILE A 98 -1.05 8.44 -6.50
N ILE A 99 0.27 8.40 -6.68
CA ILE A 99 1.25 8.33 -5.57
C ILE A 99 2.15 9.56 -5.59
N TRP A 100 3.03 9.67 -6.59
CA TRP A 100 4.21 10.53 -6.50
C TRP A 100 3.87 12.02 -6.58
N ASP A 101 3.04 12.41 -7.54
CA ASP A 101 2.64 13.81 -7.72
C ASP A 101 1.53 14.19 -6.74
N ARG A 102 0.59 13.27 -6.49
CA ARG A 102 -0.59 13.54 -5.65
C ARG A 102 -0.30 13.61 -4.16
N ILE A 103 0.54 12.70 -3.65
CA ILE A 103 0.80 12.60 -2.21
C ILE A 103 2.04 13.36 -1.83
N PHE A 104 3.08 13.25 -2.67
CA PHE A 104 4.39 13.83 -2.40
C PHE A 104 4.72 15.04 -3.26
N ASP A 105 3.76 15.59 -4.01
CA ASP A 105 3.94 16.82 -4.79
C ASP A 105 5.14 16.75 -5.77
N GLY A 106 5.52 15.53 -6.19
CA GLY A 106 6.70 15.27 -7.03
C GLY A 106 8.07 15.46 -6.34
N ARG A 107 8.08 15.73 -5.03
CA ARG A 107 9.27 16.16 -4.26
C ARG A 107 9.99 15.01 -3.55
N LEU A 108 10.10 13.84 -4.19
CA LEU A 108 10.71 12.66 -3.54
C LEU A 108 12.20 12.81 -3.20
N ASN A 109 12.91 13.77 -3.80
CA ASN A 109 14.32 14.03 -3.45
C ASN A 109 14.48 14.88 -2.18
N GLU A 110 13.39 15.41 -1.62
CA GLU A 110 13.40 16.23 -0.41
C GLU A 110 13.09 15.36 0.81
N ARG A 111 14.12 14.67 1.32
CA ARG A 111 13.99 13.65 2.38
C ARG A 111 13.12 14.08 3.57
N GLU A 112 13.36 15.27 4.11
CA GLU A 112 12.62 15.79 5.27
C GLU A 112 11.13 15.98 4.96
N PHE A 113 10.81 16.47 3.76
CA PHE A 113 9.44 16.64 3.31
C PHE A 113 8.70 15.31 3.14
N VAL A 114 9.37 14.30 2.57
CA VAL A 114 8.78 12.96 2.38
C VAL A 114 8.56 12.26 3.72
N ILE A 115 9.52 12.36 4.64
CA ILE A 115 9.38 11.85 6.01
C ILE A 115 8.25 12.55 6.76
N ASP A 116 8.13 13.87 6.62
CA ASP A 116 7.02 14.63 7.21
C ASP A 116 5.65 14.17 6.68
N LYS A 117 5.51 13.95 5.37
CA LYS A 117 4.27 13.39 4.77
C LYS A 117 3.94 12.00 5.34
N PHE A 118 4.95 11.13 5.49
CA PHE A 118 4.78 9.80 6.10
C PHE A 118 4.30 9.89 7.56
N ASN A 119 4.97 10.71 8.37
CA ASN A 119 4.62 10.89 9.78
C ASN A 119 3.22 11.50 9.94
N ARG A 120 2.86 12.50 9.13
CA ARG A 120 1.51 13.09 9.14
C ARG A 120 0.44 12.10 8.73
N HIS A 121 0.69 11.26 7.71
CA HIS A 121 -0.24 10.21 7.34
C HIS A 121 -0.49 9.23 8.50
N ASN A 122 0.57 8.73 9.13
CA ASN A 122 0.45 7.81 10.26
C ASN A 122 -0.27 8.47 11.44
N GLN A 123 0.06 9.72 11.77
CA GLN A 123 -0.58 10.46 12.84
C GLN A 123 -2.08 10.64 12.58
N SER A 124 -2.46 11.00 11.35
CA SER A 124 -3.86 11.07 10.95
C SER A 124 -4.60 9.75 11.12
N VAL A 125 -4.00 8.62 10.74
CA VAL A 125 -4.64 7.30 10.92
C VAL A 125 -4.88 7.02 12.41
N ILE A 126 -3.91 7.35 13.26
CA ILE A 126 -4.00 7.17 14.72
C ILE A 126 -5.08 8.06 15.34
N GLU A 127 -5.15 9.33 14.94
CA GLU A 127 -6.06 10.31 15.54
C GLU A 127 -7.52 10.13 15.12
N GLU A 128 -7.74 9.68 13.89
CA GLU A 128 -9.07 9.70 13.26
C GLU A 128 -9.73 8.32 13.19
N THR A 129 -8.98 7.23 13.41
CA THR A 129 -9.55 5.89 13.50
C THR A 129 -10.02 5.62 14.94
N PRO A 130 -11.26 5.14 15.17
CA PRO A 130 -11.68 4.69 16.49
C PRO A 130 -10.70 3.65 17.06
N SER A 131 -10.28 3.81 18.31
CA SER A 131 -9.20 3.00 18.88
C SER A 131 -9.52 1.51 18.92
N GLU A 132 -10.80 1.15 19.07
CA GLU A 132 -11.28 -0.23 19.01
C GLU A 132 -11.22 -0.86 17.61
N LYS A 133 -11.04 -0.04 16.57
CA LYS A 133 -10.86 -0.45 15.17
C LYS A 133 -9.43 -0.28 14.67
N LEU A 134 -8.50 0.15 15.51
CA LEU A 134 -7.12 0.40 15.12
C LEU A 134 -6.15 -0.57 15.81
N LEU A 135 -5.35 -1.25 15.01
CA LEU A 135 -4.14 -1.93 15.48
C LEU A 135 -2.92 -1.20 14.92
N ILE A 136 -2.07 -0.69 15.81
CA ILE A 136 -0.71 -0.27 15.45
C ILE A 136 0.18 -1.51 15.48
N PHE A 137 0.82 -1.80 14.36
CA PHE A 137 1.49 -3.09 14.14
C PHE A 137 2.88 -2.90 13.53
N GLU A 138 3.84 -3.68 13.99
CA GLU A 138 5.13 -3.87 13.32
C GLU A 138 5.27 -5.35 12.96
N ALA A 139 5.88 -5.67 11.81
CA ALA A 139 6.02 -7.06 11.36
C ALA A 139 6.71 -7.98 12.39
N GLN A 140 7.61 -7.42 13.20
CA GLN A 140 8.29 -8.12 14.29
C GLN A 140 7.37 -8.55 15.45
N ASN A 141 6.15 -8.01 15.52
CA ASN A 141 5.15 -8.42 16.50
C ASN A 141 4.58 -9.82 16.21
N GLY A 142 4.69 -10.31 14.97
CA GLY A 142 4.24 -11.65 14.61
C GLY A 142 2.72 -11.83 14.62
N TRP A 143 2.26 -13.08 14.71
CA TRP A 143 0.85 -13.44 14.58
C TRP A 143 -0.02 -13.03 15.77
N GLU A 144 0.50 -13.13 16.99
CA GLU A 144 -0.31 -13.04 18.21
C GLU A 144 -1.16 -11.76 18.30
N PRO A 145 -0.60 -10.53 18.24
CA PRO A 145 -1.40 -9.33 18.37
C PRO A 145 -2.33 -9.09 17.17
N LEU A 146 -1.96 -9.56 15.98
CA LEU A 146 -2.81 -9.48 14.80
C LEU A 146 -4.03 -10.39 14.95
N CYS A 147 -3.82 -11.64 15.36
CA CYS A 147 -4.88 -12.63 15.51
C CYS A 147 -5.84 -12.29 16.65
N ASP A 148 -5.30 -11.82 17.79
CA ASP A 148 -6.11 -11.32 18.91
C ASP A 148 -6.99 -10.15 18.48
N PHE A 149 -6.41 -9.15 17.81
CA PHE A 149 -7.15 -8.01 17.29
C PHE A 149 -8.24 -8.41 16.30
N LEU A 150 -7.98 -9.40 15.44
CA LEU A 150 -8.96 -9.89 14.45
C LEU A 150 -9.97 -10.89 15.03
N GLY A 151 -9.73 -11.44 16.23
CA GLY A 151 -10.59 -12.44 16.86
C GLY A 151 -10.50 -13.82 16.19
N VAL A 152 -9.33 -14.20 15.69
CA VAL A 152 -9.07 -15.47 15.00
C VAL A 152 -7.96 -16.27 15.68
N PRO A 153 -7.88 -17.60 15.50
CA PRO A 153 -6.78 -18.40 16.03
C PRO A 153 -5.43 -18.04 15.41
N VAL A 154 -4.36 -18.15 16.21
CA VAL A 154 -2.98 -18.02 15.72
C VAL A 154 -2.64 -19.23 14.85
N PRO A 155 -2.15 -19.04 13.61
CA PRO A 155 -1.68 -20.14 12.75
C PRO A 155 -0.43 -20.83 13.30
N ASP A 156 -0.25 -22.11 12.99
CA ASP A 156 0.96 -22.88 13.33
C ASP A 156 2.12 -22.66 12.33
N THR A 157 2.23 -21.45 11.80
CA THR A 157 3.24 -21.03 10.83
C THR A 157 3.99 -19.82 11.33
N HIS A 158 5.20 -19.59 10.82
CA HIS A 158 5.92 -18.35 11.12
C HIS A 158 5.25 -17.15 10.43
N TYR A 159 5.29 -16.00 11.09
CA TYR A 159 4.82 -14.77 10.48
C TYR A 159 5.66 -14.49 9.20
N PRO A 160 5.03 -14.16 8.06
CA PRO A 160 5.75 -14.01 6.81
C PRO A 160 6.83 -12.93 6.87
N HIS A 161 8.00 -13.23 6.29
CA HIS A 161 9.08 -12.26 6.09
C HIS A 161 9.48 -12.23 4.60
N THR A 162 8.74 -11.46 3.82
CA THR A 162 8.88 -11.35 2.37
C THR A 162 9.00 -9.88 1.94
N ASN A 163 9.21 -9.62 0.65
CA ASN A 163 9.32 -8.29 0.05
C ASN A 163 10.43 -7.41 0.65
N THR A 164 11.58 -8.01 0.96
CA THR A 164 12.76 -7.24 1.39
C THR A 164 13.33 -6.44 0.22
N THR A 165 14.02 -5.32 0.49
CA THR A 165 14.71 -4.51 -0.54
C THR A 165 15.64 -5.36 -1.40
N ASN A 166 16.27 -6.38 -0.83
CA ASN A 166 17.15 -7.29 -1.57
C ASN A 166 16.36 -8.19 -2.52
N GLN A 167 15.23 -8.75 -2.07
CA GLN A 167 14.33 -9.52 -2.94
C GLN A 167 13.77 -8.69 -4.09
N PHE A 168 13.45 -7.41 -3.87
CA PHE A 168 12.95 -6.51 -4.91
C PHE A 168 14.00 -6.25 -6.02
N LYS A 169 15.29 -6.26 -5.67
CA LYS A 169 16.37 -6.03 -6.64
C LYS A 169 16.78 -7.31 -7.38
N ASP A 170 16.28 -8.46 -6.95
CA ASP A 170 16.62 -9.74 -7.55
C ASP A 170 15.70 -10.02 -8.76
N PRO A 171 16.24 -10.13 -10.00
CA PRO A 171 15.43 -10.38 -11.19
C PRO A 171 14.70 -11.75 -11.17
N VAL A 172 15.06 -12.68 -10.28
CA VAL A 172 14.42 -14.00 -10.18
C VAL A 172 13.03 -13.93 -9.51
N THR A 173 12.79 -12.97 -8.61
CA THR A 173 11.52 -12.86 -7.86
C THR A 173 10.42 -12.12 -8.61
N HIS A 174 10.76 -11.43 -9.72
CA HIS A 174 9.78 -10.73 -10.55
C HIS A 174 8.91 -11.66 -11.42
N HIS A 175 9.09 -12.98 -11.34
CA HIS A 175 8.38 -13.98 -12.18
C HIS A 175 7.72 -15.14 -11.42
N GLU A 176 7.76 -15.18 -10.09
CA GLU A 176 6.98 -16.19 -9.36
C GLU A 176 5.60 -15.63 -9.00
N PRO A 177 4.50 -16.15 -9.58
CA PRO A 177 3.18 -15.91 -9.03
C PRO A 177 3.17 -16.46 -7.59
N ALA A 178 2.52 -15.74 -6.68
CA ALA A 178 2.33 -16.21 -5.32
C ALA A 178 1.76 -17.63 -5.36
N SER A 179 2.55 -18.58 -4.87
CA SER A 179 2.12 -19.96 -4.70
C SER A 179 0.91 -19.96 -3.76
N SER A 180 -0.24 -20.30 -4.33
CA SER A 180 -1.43 -20.68 -3.60
C SER A 180 -1.22 -22.08 -3.02
N ASP A 181 -0.88 -22.14 -1.73
CA ASP A 181 -1.11 -23.31 -0.87
C ASP A 181 -2.25 -23.01 0.10
#